data_AF-A0A850MEQ0-F1
#
_entry.id   AF-A0A850MEQ0-F1
#
_cell.length_a   1.000
_cell.length_b   1.000
_cell.length_c   1.000
_cell.angle_alpha   90.00
_cell.angle_beta   90.00
_cell.angle_gamma   90.00
#
_symmetry.space_group_name_H-M   'P 1'
#
loop_
_entity.id
_entity.type
_entity.pdbx_description
1 polymer ?
#
loop_
_entity_poly.entity_id
_entity_poly.type
_entity_poly.pdbx_seq_one_letter_code
_entity_poly.pdbx_strand_id
1 'polypeptide(L)' 'MITDKLLRMKEAAILLGVKPQTLRNWSNGGYIDAIMGKKGHHRFK' A
#
# COMPACT_ATOMS: atom_id res chain seq x y z
N MET A 1 -14.27 -4.05 17.98
CA MET A 1 -13.38 -4.78 17.05
C MET A 1 -12.95 -3.80 15.98
N ILE A 2 -11.72 -3.26 16.07
CA ILE A 2 -11.19 -2.37 15.02
C ILE A 2 -10.70 -3.30 13.92
N THR A 3 -11.46 -3.42 12.83
CA THR A 3 -11.01 -4.12 11.63
C THR A 3 -9.83 -3.31 11.09
N ASP A 4 -8.60 -3.82 11.21
CA ASP A 4 -7.42 -3.26 10.57
C ASP A 4 -7.65 -3.28 9.04
N LYS A 5 -8.27 -2.22 8.53
CA LYS A 5 -8.70 -2.14 7.14
C LYS A 5 -7.47 -1.89 6.29
N LEU A 6 -6.94 -2.96 5.73
CA LEU A 6 -5.84 -2.91 4.78
C LEU A 6 -6.18 -2.04 3.57
N LEU A 7 -5.51 -0.90 3.49
CA LEU A 7 -5.65 0.09 2.44
C LEU A 7 -5.14 -0.45 1.11
N ARG A 8 -5.89 -0.17 0.05
CA ARG A 8 -5.38 -0.38 -1.31
C ARG A 8 -4.32 0.67 -1.61
N MET A 9 -3.43 0.34 -2.55
CA MET A 9 -2.42 1.24 -3.10
C MET A 9 -2.90 2.67 -3.36
N LYS A 10 -4.08 2.81 -3.99
CA LYS A 10 -4.65 4.12 -4.33
C LYS A 10 -5.08 4.90 -3.08
N GLU A 11 -5.66 4.21 -2.10
CA GLU A 11 -6.12 4.83 -0.85
C GLU A 11 -4.91 5.30 -0.03
N ALA A 12 -3.90 4.44 0.12
CA ALA A 12 -2.65 4.79 0.78
C ALA A 12 -1.91 5.94 0.08
N ALA A 13 -1.88 5.95 -1.26
CA ALA A 13 -1.27 7.02 -2.03
C ALA A 13 -1.98 8.37 -1.83
N ILE A 14 -3.31 8.37 -1.77
CA ILE A 14 -4.10 9.58 -1.48
C ILE A 14 -3.80 10.10 -0.07
N LEU A 15 -3.78 9.21 0.94
CA LEU A 15 -3.50 9.58 2.32
C LEU A 15 -2.10 10.18 2.50
N LEU A 16 -1.11 9.63 1.80
CA LEU A 16 0.27 10.10 1.84
C LEU A 16 0.54 11.29 0.90
N GLY A 17 -0.44 11.71 0.09
CA GLY A 17 -0.27 12.79 -0.88
C GLY A 17 0.72 12.47 -2.00
N VAL A 18 0.95 11.19 -2.30
CA VAL A 18 1.90 10.73 -3.33
C VAL A 18 1.18 10.07 -4.50
N LYS A 19 1.88 9.93 -5.63
CA LYS A 19 1.36 9.13 -6.75
C LYS A 19 1.40 7.64 -6.40
N PRO A 20 0.43 6.81 -6.85
CA PRO A 20 0.47 5.36 -6.63
C PRO A 20 1.75 4.70 -7.17
N GLN A 21 2.33 5.24 -8.24
CA GLN A 21 3.61 4.78 -8.78
C GLN A 21 4.76 4.97 -7.77
N THR A 22 4.80 6.11 -7.07
CA THR A 22 5.79 6.40 -6.04
C THR A 22 5.70 5.38 -4.91
N LEU A 23 4.47 5.13 -4.43
CA LEU A 23 4.23 4.14 -3.38
C LEU A 23 4.63 2.73 -3.83
N ARG A 24 4.51 2.41 -5.13
CA ARG A 24 4.90 1.10 -5.70
C ARG A 24 6.40 0.95 -5.74
N ASN A 25 7.11 2.00 -6.13
CA ASN A 25 8.56 2.01 -6.13
C ASN A 25 9.11 1.89 -4.70
N TRP A 26 8.49 2.54 -3.73
CA TRP A 26 8.85 2.40 -2.32
C TRP A 26 8.65 0.97 -1.82
N SER A 27 7.52 0.36 -2.13
CA SER A 27 7.25 -1.03 -1.74
C SER A 27 8.20 -2.01 -2.39
N ASN A 28 8.43 -1.89 -3.71
CA ASN A 28 9.39 -2.71 -4.44
C ASN A 28 10.84 -2.51 -3.97
N GLY A 29 11.17 -1.30 -3.51
CA GLY A 29 12.50 -0.93 -3.00
C GLY A 29 12.71 -1.24 -1.53
N GLY A 30 11.70 -1.79 -0.82
CA GLY A 30 11.79 -2.13 0.60
C GLY A 30 11.74 -0.93 1.56
N TYR A 31 11.31 0.26 1.09
CA TYR A 31 11.16 1.45 1.93
C TYR A 31 9.86 1.45 2.72
N ILE A 32 8.86 0.70 2.27
CA ILE A 32 7.57 0.54 2.95
C ILE A 32 7.11 -0.91 2.83
N ASP A 33 6.66 -1.47 3.94
CA ASP A 33 6.09 -2.81 3.96
C ASP A 33 4.70 -2.81 3.33
N ALA A 34 4.50 -3.73 2.39
CA ALA A 34 3.21 -3.98 1.77
C ALA A 34 2.88 -5.46 1.88
N ILE A 35 1.66 -5.75 2.31
CA ILE A 35 1.14 -7.10 2.33
C ILE A 35 0.66 -7.45 0.92
N MET A 36 1.31 -8.43 0.28
CA MET A 36 0.83 -8.94 -1.00
C MET A 36 -0.34 -9.88 -0.79
N GLY A 37 -1.52 -9.49 -1.30
CA GLY A 37 -2.67 -10.38 -1.32
C GLY A 37 -2.49 -11.52 -2.35
N LYS A 38 -3.28 -12.60 -2.23
CA LYS A 38 -3.24 -13.80 -3.10
C LYS A 38 -3.30 -13.55 -4.63
N LYS A 39 -3.71 -12.36 -5.07
CA LYS A 39 -3.79 -11.96 -6.50
C LYS A 39 -2.69 -10.95 -6.92
N GLY A 40 -1.65 -10.75 -6.11
CA GLY A 40 -0.56 -9.82 -6.40
C GLY A 40 -0.88 -8.34 -6.17
N HIS A 41 -1.93 -8.04 -5.39
CA HIS A 41 -2.26 -6.66 -5.01
C HIS A 41 -1.57 -6.27 -3.71
N HIS A 42 -0.89 -5.11 -3.72
CA HIS A 42 -0.30 -4.50 -2.53
C HIS A 42 -1.39 -3.93 -1.60
N ARG A 43 -1.26 -4.25 -0.31
CA ARG A 43 -2.10 -3.79 0.77
C ARG A 43 -1.22 -3.11 1.83
N PHE A 44 -1.65 -1.94 2.29
CA PHE A 44 -0.91 -1.11 3.23
C PHE A 44 -1.68 -0.98 4.54
N LYS A 45 -0.96 -0.89 5.65
CA LYS A 45 -1.51 -0.60 6.98
C LYS A 45 -1.09 0.81 7.39
#